data_AF-A0A098TH87-F1
#
_entry.id   AF-A0A098TH87-F1
#
_cell.length_a   1.000
_cell.length_b   1.000
_cell.length_c   1.000
_cell.angle_alpha   90.00
_cell.angle_beta   90.00
_cell.angle_gamma   90.00
#
_symmetry.space_group_name_H-M   'P 1'
#
loop_
_entity.id
_entity.type
_entity.pdbx_description
1 polymer ?
#
loop_
_entity_poly.entity_id
_entity_poly.type
_entity_poly.pdbx_seq_one_letter_code
_entity_poly.pdbx_strand_id
1 'polypeptide(L)'
;MAEKKRLLPAKKPLYCSFCGKSQHEVKKLIAGPSVFICDECIDLCNEIIRDELPAGDLAREGRSDLPTPVEIKTNLDNYVIGQEVAKRTLAVAVYNHYKRLRHKDKAHKDDVELSKSNILLIGPTGSGKTLLAQTLARMLDVPFVMADATTLTEAGYVGEDVENIVQKLL
;
A
#
# COMPACT_ATOMS: atom_id res chain seq x y z
N MET A 1 -62.23 32.24 0.07
CA MET A 1 -61.62 32.77 1.30
C MET A 1 -61.67 31.66 2.35
N ALA A 2 -60.61 31.05 2.87
CA ALA A 2 -59.21 31.43 2.93
C ALA A 2 -58.34 30.15 2.95
N GLU A 3 -57.24 30.19 2.20
CA GLU A 3 -56.16 29.20 2.25
C GLU A 3 -55.37 29.36 3.55
N LYS A 4 -55.31 28.31 4.38
CA LYS A 4 -54.44 28.28 5.56
C LYS A 4 -53.08 27.68 5.15
N LYS A 5 -52.17 28.59 4.80
CA LYS A 5 -50.77 28.38 4.42
C LYS A 5 -50.03 27.55 5.50
N ARG A 6 -49.45 26.42 5.10
CA ARG A 6 -48.47 25.66 5.88
C ARG A 6 -47.25 26.55 6.19
N LEU A 7 -46.97 26.84 7.45
CA LEU A 7 -45.65 27.30 7.87
C LEU A 7 -44.79 26.10 8.24
N LEU A 8 -43.78 25.82 7.42
CA LEU A 8 -42.67 24.92 7.75
C LEU A 8 -41.84 25.59 8.88
N PRO A 9 -41.42 24.87 9.94
CA PRO A 9 -40.55 25.44 10.94
C PRO A 9 -39.19 25.78 10.30
N ALA A 10 -38.69 26.98 10.57
CA ALA A 10 -37.36 27.42 10.16
C ALA A 10 -36.32 26.37 10.59
N LYS A 11 -35.54 25.86 9.63
CA LYS A 11 -34.47 24.89 9.89
C LYS A 11 -33.54 25.49 10.94
N LYS A 12 -33.46 24.85 12.11
CA LYS A 12 -32.53 25.27 13.16
C LYS A 12 -31.10 25.24 12.59
N PRO A 13 -30.29 26.28 12.84
CA PRO A 13 -28.89 26.26 12.44
C PRO A 13 -28.21 25.04 13.07
N LEU A 14 -27.48 24.28 12.25
CA LEU A 14 -26.69 23.13 12.69
C LEU A 14 -25.31 23.61 13.12
N TYR A 15 -24.80 23.06 14.22
CA TYR A 15 -23.52 23.44 14.81
C TYR A 15 -22.65 22.21 14.98
N CYS A 16 -21.34 22.36 14.77
CA CYS A 16 -20.35 21.34 15.08
C CYS A 16 -20.33 21.08 16.59
N SER A 17 -20.44 19.82 17.00
CA SER A 17 -20.43 19.39 18.41
C SER A 17 -19.06 19.50 19.06
N PHE A 18 -17.99 19.71 18.29
CA PHE A 18 -16.61 19.79 18.78
C PHE A 18 -16.12 21.24 18.94
N CYS A 19 -16.31 22.10 17.93
CA CYS A 19 -15.84 23.49 17.95
C CYS A 19 -16.96 24.54 18.08
N GLY A 20 -18.24 24.14 18.02
CA GLY A 20 -19.38 25.06 18.14
C GLY A 20 -19.67 25.91 16.91
N LYS A 21 -18.87 25.81 15.83
CA LYS A 21 -19.09 26.57 14.60
C LYS A 21 -20.39 26.20 13.89
N SER A 22 -21.05 27.18 13.30
CA SER A 22 -22.27 26.96 12.52
C SER A 22 -21.97 26.36 11.14
N GLN A 23 -22.97 25.75 10.51
CA GLN A 23 -22.87 25.22 9.14
C GLN A 23 -22.39 26.27 8.11
N HIS A 24 -22.58 27.57 8.37
CA HIS A 24 -22.16 28.64 7.46
C HIS A 24 -20.70 29.07 7.65
N GLU A 25 -20.07 28.70 8.77
CA GLU A 25 -18.69 29.08 9.11
C GLU A 25 -17.67 28.03 8.65
N VAL A 26 -18.12 26.86 8.18
CA VAL A 26 -17.28 25.72 7.81
C VAL A 26 -17.58 25.28 6.38
N LYS A 27 -16.59 24.71 5.68
CA LYS A 27 -16.80 24.30 4.27
C LYS A 27 -17.70 23.08 4.19
N LYS A 28 -17.58 22.17 5.15
CA LYS A 28 -18.42 20.97 5.25
C LYS A 28 -18.79 20.68 6.69
N LEU A 29 -20.04 20.32 6.90
CA LEU A 29 -20.55 19.81 8.17
C LEU A 29 -21.19 18.44 7.92
N ILE A 30 -20.65 17.41 8.57
CA ILE A 30 -21.11 16.02 8.46
C ILE A 30 -22.10 15.74 9.59
N ALA A 31 -23.27 15.22 9.23
CA ALA A 31 -24.34 14.89 10.15
C ALA A 31 -24.38 13.39 10.47
N GLY A 32 -24.22 13.06 11.75
CA GLY A 32 -24.53 11.74 12.30
C GLY A 32 -25.92 11.71 12.97
N PRO A 33 -26.34 10.54 13.50
CA PRO A 33 -27.65 10.38 14.14
C PRO A 33 -27.92 11.37 15.28
N SER A 34 -26.88 11.73 16.05
CA SER A 34 -26.99 12.60 17.23
C SER A 34 -25.84 13.61 17.38
N VAL A 35 -24.94 13.72 16.39
CA VAL A 35 -23.70 14.50 16.48
C VAL A 35 -23.36 15.10 15.12
N PHE A 36 -22.72 16.27 15.12
CA PHE A 36 -22.25 16.93 13.91
C PHE A 36 -20.77 17.26 14.04
N ILE A 37 -19.99 17.07 12.98
CA ILE A 37 -18.56 17.37 12.95
C ILE A 37 -18.22 18.16 11.67
N CYS A 38 -17.40 19.20 11.78
CA CYS A 38 -16.94 19.97 10.63
C CYS A 38 -15.64 19.42 10.04
N ASP A 39 -15.30 19.86 8.84
CA ASP A 39 -14.04 19.52 8.16
C ASP A 39 -12.80 19.86 9.00
N GLU A 40 -12.76 21.04 9.62
CA GLU A 40 -11.62 21.44 10.45
C GLU A 40 -11.42 20.54 11.67
N CYS A 41 -12.49 20.11 12.34
CA CYS A 41 -12.39 19.19 13.48
C CYS A 41 -11.96 17.79 13.04
N ILE A 42 -12.36 17.35 11.85
CA ILE A 42 -11.89 16.08 11.28
C ILE A 42 -10.38 16.14 11.03
N ASP A 43 -9.90 17.24 10.46
CA ASP A 43 -8.47 17.43 10.19
C ASP A 43 -7.67 17.42 11.50
N LEU A 44 -8.12 18.15 12.52
CA LEU A 44 -7.48 18.16 13.83
C LEU A 44 -7.50 16.79 14.51
N CYS A 45 -8.62 16.06 14.45
CA CYS A 45 -8.70 14.70 14.99
C CYS A 45 -7.75 13.76 14.25
N ASN A 46 -7.62 13.88 12.92
CA ASN A 46 -6.69 13.09 12.14
C ASN A 46 -5.23 13.39 12.49
N GLU A 47 -4.88 14.64 12.78
CA GLU A 47 -3.54 15.02 13.25
C GLU A 47 -3.22 14.38 14.61
N ILE A 48 -4.13 14.45 15.58
CA ILE A 48 -3.95 13.84 16.91
C ILE A 48 -3.78 12.31 16.79
N ILE A 49 -4.62 11.65 15.98
CA ILE A 49 -4.51 10.20 15.75
C ILE A 49 -3.18 9.82 15.10
N ARG A 50 -2.65 10.68 14.22
CA ARG A 50 -1.34 10.47 13.58
C ARG A 50 -0.18 10.64 14.55
N ASP A 51 -0.30 11.49 15.56
CA ASP A 51 0.77 11.70 16.54
C ASP A 51 0.82 10.61 17.63
N GLU A 52 -0.32 9.94 17.93
CA GLU A 52 -0.40 8.89 18.96
C GLU A 52 -0.04 7.48 18.48
N LEU A 53 0.06 7.24 17.16
CA LEU A 53 0.50 5.95 16.65
C LEU A 53 2.04 5.87 16.73
N PRO A 54 2.62 4.84 17.37
CA PRO A 54 4.06 4.65 17.39
C PRO A 54 4.59 4.64 15.95
N ALA A 55 5.75 5.28 15.75
CA ALA A 55 6.41 5.52 14.46
C ALA A 55 6.74 4.26 13.60
N GLY A 56 6.16 3.10 13.91
CA GLY A 56 6.21 1.86 13.14
C GLY A 56 5.02 1.63 12.20
N ASP A 57 3.84 2.22 12.42
CA ASP A 57 2.63 1.84 11.67
C ASP A 57 2.05 2.94 10.75
N LEU A 58 2.62 4.14 10.74
CA LEU A 58 2.15 5.28 9.92
C LEU A 58 2.90 5.51 8.60
N ALA A 59 3.78 4.59 8.20
CA ALA A 59 4.39 4.64 6.87
C ALA A 59 3.43 4.28 5.71
N ARG A 60 2.12 4.12 5.96
CA ARG A 60 1.15 3.61 4.96
C ARG A 60 0.19 4.64 4.37
N GLU A 61 0.21 5.90 4.80
CA GLU A 61 -0.63 6.95 4.20
C GLU A 61 0.17 8.25 3.98
N GLY A 62 1.08 8.25 3.00
CA GLY A 62 1.70 9.53 2.59
C GLY A 62 3.06 9.50 1.89
N ARG A 63 3.76 8.37 1.77
CA ARG A 63 4.89 8.27 0.83
C ARG A 63 4.38 7.74 -0.51
N SER A 64 3.95 8.68 -1.35
CA SER A 64 3.49 8.47 -2.71
C SER A 64 4.54 7.85 -3.65
N ASP A 65 5.80 7.72 -3.23
CA ASP A 65 6.86 7.29 -4.13
C ASP A 65 7.41 5.91 -3.76
N LEU A 66 7.27 5.01 -4.73
CA LEU A 66 8.05 3.78 -4.79
C LEU A 66 9.53 4.14 -4.77
N PRO A 67 10.36 3.48 -3.95
CA PRO A 67 11.78 3.77 -3.90
C PRO A 67 12.39 3.63 -5.29
N THR A 68 13.22 4.58 -5.67
CA THR A 68 13.81 4.57 -7.01
C THR A 68 14.71 3.35 -7.19
N PRO A 69 14.96 2.86 -8.43
CA PRO A 69 15.89 1.76 -8.65
C PRO A 69 17.29 2.02 -8.07
N VAL A 70 17.69 3.29 -8.01
CA VAL A 70 18.96 3.69 -7.38
C VAL A 70 18.91 3.48 -5.87
N GLU A 71 17.84 3.90 -5.19
CA GLU A 71 17.66 3.69 -3.75
C GLU A 71 17.62 2.21 -3.38
N ILE A 72 16.90 1.39 -4.16
CA ILE A 72 16.85 -0.06 -3.97
C ILE A 72 18.24 -0.67 -4.10
N LYS A 73 18.98 -0.28 -5.14
CA LYS A 73 20.34 -0.78 -5.37
C LYS A 73 21.29 -0.35 -4.25
N THR A 74 21.21 0.90 -3.79
CA THR A 74 22.00 1.42 -2.65
C THR A 74 21.70 0.67 -1.36
N ASN A 75 20.44 0.32 -1.10
CA ASN A 75 20.11 -0.50 0.05
C ASN A 75 20.74 -1.90 -0.05
N LEU A 76 20.64 -2.54 -1.23
CA LEU A 76 21.28 -3.84 -1.48
C LEU A 76 22.80 -3.78 -1.34
N ASP A 77 23.44 -2.66 -1.68
CA ASP A 77 24.89 -2.44 -1.54
C ASP A 77 25.35 -2.54 -0.08
N ASN A 78 24.50 -2.23 0.90
CA ASN A 78 24.84 -2.33 2.33
C ASN A 78 24.93 -3.78 2.84
N TYR A 79 24.32 -4.74 2.13
CA TYR A 79 24.24 -6.15 2.57
C TYR A 79 24.96 -7.13 1.65
N VAL A 80 25.01 -6.84 0.34
CA VAL A 80 25.63 -7.72 -0.65
C VAL A 80 26.76 -6.97 -1.33
N ILE A 81 27.98 -7.48 -1.23
CA ILE A 81 29.16 -6.83 -1.83
C ILE A 81 29.35 -7.32 -3.27
N GLY A 82 29.55 -6.38 -4.21
CA GLY A 82 29.67 -6.68 -5.64
C GLY A 82 28.32 -7.05 -6.30
N GLN A 83 28.32 -7.93 -7.31
CA GLN A 83 27.10 -8.38 -8.00
C GLN A 83 26.25 -7.24 -8.62
N GLU A 84 26.93 -6.22 -9.16
CA GLU A 84 26.30 -4.98 -9.65
C GLU A 84 25.18 -5.22 -10.68
N VAL A 85 25.41 -6.15 -11.61
CA VAL A 85 24.43 -6.50 -12.65
C VAL A 85 23.15 -7.08 -12.02
N ALA A 86 23.30 -7.99 -11.05
CA ALA A 86 22.15 -8.60 -10.39
C ALA A 86 21.35 -7.58 -9.58
N LYS A 87 22.02 -6.72 -8.80
CA LYS A 87 21.37 -5.66 -8.01
C LYS A 87 20.61 -4.68 -8.91
N ARG A 88 21.22 -4.23 -10.00
CA ARG A 88 20.56 -3.32 -10.96
C ARG A 88 19.33 -3.96 -11.58
N THR A 89 19.42 -5.20 -12.02
CA THR A 89 18.29 -5.93 -12.61
C THR A 89 17.16 -6.11 -11.60
N LEU A 90 17.47 -6.52 -10.37
CA LEU A 90 16.49 -6.67 -9.29
C LEU A 90 15.79 -5.35 -8.97
N ALA A 91 16.55 -4.26 -8.83
CA ALA A 91 16.01 -2.95 -8.52
C ALA A 91 15.04 -2.45 -9.59
N VAL A 92 15.40 -2.58 -10.88
CA VAL A 92 14.52 -2.18 -11.99
C VAL A 92 13.28 -3.07 -12.07
N ALA A 93 13.45 -4.39 -11.94
CA ALA A 93 12.34 -5.33 -12.03
C ALA A 93 11.31 -5.13 -10.92
N VAL A 94 11.76 -4.90 -9.68
CA VAL A 94 10.88 -4.58 -8.54
C VAL A 94 10.17 -3.25 -8.75
N TYR A 95 10.91 -2.20 -9.13
CA TYR A 95 10.30 -0.90 -9.38
C TYR A 95 9.19 -0.99 -10.43
N ASN A 96 9.45 -1.71 -11.53
CA ASN A 96 8.47 -1.97 -12.57
C ASN A 96 7.32 -2.87 -12.10
N HIS A 97 7.58 -3.84 -11.22
CA HIS A 97 6.55 -4.69 -10.63
C HIS A 97 5.50 -3.87 -9.88
N TYR A 98 5.92 -2.94 -9.01
CA TYR A 98 4.98 -2.09 -8.29
C TYR A 98 4.37 -0.99 -9.15
N LYS A 99 5.12 -0.44 -10.11
CA LYS A 99 4.56 0.51 -11.08
C LYS A 99 3.41 -0.15 -11.85
N ARG A 100 3.58 -1.42 -12.23
CA ARG A 100 2.54 -2.23 -12.87
C ARG A 100 1.34 -2.47 -11.95
N LEU A 101 1.55 -2.79 -10.66
CA LEU A 101 0.44 -2.97 -9.70
C LEU A 101 -0.38 -1.68 -9.57
N ARG A 102 0.27 -0.55 -9.32
CA ARG A 102 -0.38 0.77 -9.22
C ARG A 102 -1.11 1.18 -10.51
N HIS A 103 -0.60 0.75 -11.67
CA HIS A 103 -1.25 1.00 -12.95
C HIS A 103 -2.51 0.16 -13.11
N LYS A 104 -2.52 -1.11 -12.67
CA LYS A 104 -3.72 -1.95 -12.72
C LYS A 104 -4.88 -1.37 -11.92
N ASP A 105 -4.61 -0.77 -10.76
CA ASP A 105 -5.64 -0.16 -9.91
C ASP A 105 -6.27 1.09 -10.54
N LYS A 106 -5.57 1.73 -11.49
CA LYS A 106 -6.00 2.97 -12.14
C LYS A 106 -6.39 2.80 -13.62
N ALA A 107 -6.18 1.62 -14.19
CA ALA A 107 -6.32 1.40 -15.61
C ALA A 107 -7.79 1.43 -16.06
N HIS A 108 -8.07 2.19 -17.12
CA HIS A 108 -9.33 2.10 -17.86
C HIS A 108 -9.27 0.96 -18.89
N LYS A 109 -10.42 0.54 -19.42
CA LYS A 109 -10.55 -0.61 -20.35
C LYS A 109 -9.69 -0.54 -21.62
N ASP A 110 -9.20 0.65 -21.99
CA ASP A 110 -8.37 0.90 -23.18
C ASP A 110 -6.88 1.07 -22.88
N ASP A 111 -6.45 0.88 -21.64
CA ASP A 111 -5.04 1.01 -21.27
C ASP A 111 -4.19 -0.21 -21.67
N VAL A 112 -2.92 0.06 -21.99
CA VAL A 112 -1.95 -0.95 -22.43
C VAL A 112 -1.69 -1.96 -21.32
N GLU A 113 -1.83 -3.25 -21.64
CA GLU A 113 -1.50 -4.33 -20.73
C GLU A 113 0.02 -4.42 -20.49
N LEU A 114 0.43 -4.25 -19.23
CA LEU A 114 1.82 -4.39 -18.80
C LEU A 114 2.15 -5.85 -18.45
N SER A 115 3.17 -6.41 -19.12
CA SER A 115 3.63 -7.79 -18.88
C SER A 115 4.40 -7.93 -17.57
N LYS A 116 4.36 -9.14 -16.98
CA LYS A 116 5.16 -9.48 -15.78
C LYS A 116 6.56 -9.88 -16.22
N SER A 117 7.58 -9.28 -15.60
CA SER A 117 8.98 -9.70 -15.75
C SER A 117 9.40 -10.56 -14.57
N ASN A 118 9.64 -11.85 -14.81
CA ASN A 118 10.25 -12.74 -13.83
C ASN A 118 11.79 -12.71 -13.99
N ILE A 119 12.52 -13.06 -12.94
CA ILE A 119 13.99 -12.99 -12.91
C ILE A 119 14.54 -14.39 -12.65
N LEU A 120 15.55 -14.78 -13.42
CA LEU A 120 16.37 -15.95 -13.18
C LEU A 120 17.76 -15.51 -12.70
N LEU A 121 18.16 -15.90 -11.49
CA LEU A 121 19.47 -15.58 -10.92
C LEU A 121 20.43 -16.76 -11.12
N ILE A 122 21.49 -16.55 -11.91
CA ILE A 122 22.53 -17.55 -12.18
C ILE A 122 23.83 -17.11 -11.50
N GLY A 123 24.47 -18.02 -10.77
CA GLY A 123 25.76 -17.76 -10.12
C GLY A 123 26.22 -18.93 -9.25
N PRO A 124 27.51 -18.96 -8.86
CA PRO A 124 28.10 -20.05 -8.06
C PRO A 124 27.46 -20.15 -6.67
N THR A 125 27.70 -21.27 -5.99
CA THR A 125 27.27 -21.44 -4.59
C THR A 125 27.92 -20.36 -3.71
N GLY A 126 27.21 -19.90 -2.67
CA GLY A 126 27.72 -18.86 -1.76
C GLY A 126 27.78 -17.44 -2.32
N SER A 127 27.35 -17.18 -3.56
CA SER A 127 27.43 -15.84 -4.19
C SER A 127 26.40 -14.81 -3.70
N GLY A 128 25.59 -15.14 -2.68
CA GLY A 128 24.59 -14.22 -2.12
C GLY A 128 23.23 -14.17 -2.83
N LYS A 129 22.89 -15.14 -3.70
CA LYS A 129 21.57 -15.18 -4.41
C LYS A 129 20.38 -15.12 -3.45
N THR A 130 20.37 -15.98 -2.44
CA THR A 130 19.30 -16.02 -1.42
C THR A 130 19.29 -14.75 -0.57
N LEU A 131 20.46 -14.23 -0.21
CA LEU A 131 20.60 -13.00 0.56
C LEU A 131 20.05 -11.77 -0.19
N LEU A 132 20.28 -11.69 -1.51
CA LEU A 132 19.70 -10.64 -2.36
C LEU A 132 18.17 -10.64 -2.25
N ALA A 133 17.53 -11.81 -2.39
CA ALA A 133 16.07 -11.93 -2.33
C ALA A 133 15.52 -11.59 -0.93
N GLN A 134 16.15 -12.09 0.14
CA GLN A 134 15.76 -11.82 1.52
C GLN A 134 15.91 -10.34 1.90
N THR A 135 17.01 -9.69 1.51
CA THR A 135 17.22 -8.27 1.79
C THR A 135 16.24 -7.39 1.03
N LEU A 136 15.92 -7.75 -0.21
CA LEU A 136 14.94 -7.04 -1.02
C LEU A 136 13.54 -7.12 -0.40
N ALA A 137 13.13 -8.30 0.07
CA ALA A 137 11.85 -8.48 0.76
C ALA A 137 11.77 -7.66 2.05
N ARG A 138 12.83 -7.68 2.88
CA ARG A 138 12.90 -6.88 4.10
C ARG A 138 12.84 -5.37 3.85
N MET A 139 13.48 -4.89 2.78
CA MET A 139 13.46 -3.47 2.43
C MET A 139 12.06 -2.99 2.04
N LEU A 140 11.29 -3.83 1.33
CA LEU A 140 10.02 -3.45 0.72
C LEU A 140 8.80 -3.75 1.59
N ASP A 141 9.02 -4.37 2.76
CA ASP A 141 7.97 -4.77 3.69
C ASP A 141 6.83 -5.55 3.00
N VAL A 142 7.19 -6.58 2.22
CA VAL A 142 6.22 -7.43 1.52
C VAL A 142 6.31 -8.90 1.89
N PRO A 143 5.19 -9.63 1.78
CA PRO A 143 5.19 -11.08 1.95
C PRO A 143 6.22 -11.73 1.03
N PHE A 144 7.00 -12.66 1.59
CA PHE A 144 8.09 -13.31 0.90
C PHE A 144 8.21 -14.77 1.32
N VAL A 145 8.31 -15.64 0.32
CA VAL A 145 8.47 -17.09 0.50
C VAL A 145 9.73 -17.55 -0.21
N MET A 146 10.49 -18.41 0.45
CA MET A 146 11.54 -19.22 -0.16
C MET A 146 11.01 -20.63 -0.35
N ALA A 147 11.11 -21.15 -1.56
CA ALA A 147 10.73 -22.52 -1.90
C ALA A 147 11.89 -23.21 -2.62
N ASP A 148 12.05 -24.51 -2.37
CA ASP A 148 13.01 -25.35 -3.06
C ASP A 148 12.30 -26.10 -4.19
N ALA A 149 12.79 -25.97 -5.42
CA ALA A 149 12.17 -26.65 -6.55
C ALA A 149 12.40 -28.17 -6.52
N THR A 150 13.38 -28.66 -5.75
CA THR A 150 13.67 -30.11 -5.63
C THR A 150 12.63 -30.87 -4.81
N THR A 151 11.85 -30.18 -3.96
CA THR A 151 10.77 -30.79 -3.17
C THR A 151 9.45 -30.85 -3.94
N LEU A 152 9.35 -30.17 -5.08
CA LEU A 152 8.14 -30.10 -5.88
C LEU A 152 7.97 -31.36 -6.73
N THR A 153 6.79 -31.96 -6.64
CA THR A 153 6.42 -33.14 -7.41
C THR A 153 5.16 -32.89 -8.22
N GLU A 154 4.96 -33.68 -9.27
CA GLU A 154 3.71 -33.65 -10.05
C GLU A 154 2.51 -34.03 -9.17
N ALA A 155 1.33 -33.51 -9.51
CA ALA A 155 0.09 -33.82 -8.81
C ALA A 155 -0.15 -35.33 -8.75
N GLY A 156 -0.43 -35.85 -7.56
CA GLY A 156 -0.65 -37.28 -7.32
C GLY A 156 0.60 -38.08 -6.92
N TYR A 157 1.78 -37.44 -6.83
CA TYR A 157 2.98 -38.03 -6.22
C TYR A 157 3.21 -37.50 -4.80
N VAL A 158 3.99 -38.24 -4.01
CA VAL A 158 4.36 -37.84 -2.64
C VAL A 158 5.42 -36.74 -2.70
N GLY A 159 5.03 -35.50 -2.40
CA GLY A 159 5.90 -34.32 -2.37
C GLY A 159 5.12 -33.03 -2.09
N GLU A 160 5.78 -31.87 -2.18
CA GLU A 160 5.10 -30.57 -2.02
C GLU A 160 4.42 -30.14 -3.33
N ASP A 161 3.16 -29.70 -3.25
CA ASP A 161 2.43 -29.07 -4.35
C ASP A 161 2.87 -27.61 -4.55
N VAL A 162 2.80 -27.10 -5.77
CA VAL A 162 2.97 -25.68 -6.10
C VAL A 162 1.94 -24.80 -5.37
N GLU A 163 0.74 -25.30 -5.07
CA GLU A 163 -0.26 -24.55 -4.29
C GLU A 163 0.22 -24.24 -2.86
N ASN A 164 1.03 -25.13 -2.26
CA ASN A 164 1.58 -24.92 -0.92
C ASN A 164 2.51 -23.70 -0.87
N ILE A 165 3.20 -23.37 -1.97
CA ILE A 165 4.04 -22.16 -2.04
C ILE A 165 3.18 -20.90 -1.93
N VAL A 166 2.02 -20.90 -2.57
CA VAL A 166 1.08 -19.76 -2.53
C VAL A 166 0.46 -19.63 -1.14
N GLN A 167 0.10 -20.75 -0.51
CA GLN A 167 -0.41 -20.74 0.86
C GLN A 167 0.61 -20.20 1.87
N LYS A 168 1.90 -20.49 1.70
CA LYS A 168 2.98 -19.94 2.55
C LYS A 168 3.16 -18.42 2.37
N LEU A 169 2.66 -17.84 1.26
CA LEU A 169 2.83 -16.42 0.91
C LEU A 169 1.70 -15.53 1.44
N LEU A 170 0.51 -16.10 1.67
CA LEU A 170 -0.69 -15.43 2.17
C LEU A 170 -0.74 -15.42 3.70
#